data_AF-A0AA96YD48-F1
#
_entry.id   AF-A0AA96YD48-F1
#
_cell.length_a   1.000
_cell.length_b   1.000
_cell.length_c   1.000
_cell.angle_alpha   90.00
_cell.angle_beta   90.00
_cell.angle_gamma   90.00
#
_symmetry.space_group_name_H-M   'P 1'
#
loop_
_entity.id
_entity.type
_entity.pdbx_description
1 polymer ?
#
loop_
_entity_poly.entity_id
_entity_poly.type
_entity_poly.pdbx_seq_one_letter_code
_entity_poly.pdbx_strand_id
1 'polypeptide(L)'
;MRRILMAVGVGLVAMAPVPVMAQLRLPNIPGLPGGVPIPPVPGLGELMGDRPPVSTSLEDAKTELALLDTYNPQRVAPASQLRRGEHGSFVVVPGVYEYEAQSYCLHAGTHGPGQGDGYLYAPLLGKRETIVRRVLQNSVAHPDIPQRDIQLLLWAILSRTRFNDLSSDLQAAGRRLLTREDINDLNGGALGNIPPEVQRRIFAELPPAVRQVVQAEANLRSLLTRGNASYAEMERIAVLVGEVGMGEGSREVPAGRWSMHPSGLFVRYNPSGYSRTKVQFALPDRYTITRDTLGRITSVTDSQGYRSEVVYDDRIAPRPHPTDPQLVAYAFQSVRLTRPNPTNRAQTEQFEVQNQGWAFTHAPRRAASNPVTLAAALPLPGFFTAQGDRYWDWARRGREAYDQQQAVRDYWERVDRATRDRSAQDIDDLTDLGHYRDGVEAATTGSTGDRVGWIADHHERQRGALLYAICVLEERCEPGSSRTYDPSGDVAVPGNTSRQRLGQSARGF
;
A
#
# COMPACT_ATOMS: atom_id res chain seq x y z
N MET A 1 43.15 24.80 -67.12
CA MET A 1 44.37 24.66 -66.28
C MET A 1 44.30 23.34 -65.51
N ARG A 2 45.46 22.73 -65.27
CA ARG A 2 45.70 21.34 -64.85
C ARG A 2 45.08 20.92 -63.49
N ARG A 3 44.64 19.65 -63.45
CA ARG A 3 44.74 18.58 -62.41
C ARG A 3 44.43 18.97 -60.94
N ILE A 4 43.70 18.17 -60.14
CA ILE A 4 44.08 16.83 -59.64
C ILE A 4 42.85 16.10 -59.06
N LEU A 5 42.81 14.79 -59.29
CA LEU A 5 41.97 13.75 -58.67
C LEU A 5 42.15 13.68 -57.14
N MET A 6 41.07 13.46 -56.39
CA MET A 6 41.10 12.51 -55.28
C MET A 6 39.77 11.75 -55.22
N ALA A 7 39.88 10.43 -55.33
CA ALA A 7 38.82 9.47 -55.12
C ALA A 7 38.81 9.04 -53.66
N VAL A 8 37.63 8.94 -53.04
CA VAL A 8 37.38 8.01 -51.92
C VAL A 8 35.98 7.45 -52.10
N GLY A 9 35.89 6.12 -52.22
CA GLY A 9 34.65 5.40 -52.50
C GLY A 9 33.70 5.35 -51.30
N VAL A 10 32.42 5.48 -51.58
CA VAL A 10 31.33 5.23 -50.64
C VAL A 10 30.95 3.76 -50.73
N GLY A 11 31.38 2.97 -49.75
CA GLY A 11 30.88 1.61 -49.52
C GLY A 11 29.61 1.66 -48.69
N LEU A 12 28.48 1.28 -49.28
CA LEU A 12 27.19 1.10 -48.64
C LEU A 12 27.25 -0.18 -47.78
N VAL A 13 27.25 -0.06 -46.45
CA VAL A 13 27.07 -1.22 -45.53
C VAL A 13 25.63 -1.22 -45.05
N ALA A 14 24.85 -2.18 -45.54
CA ALA A 14 23.54 -2.51 -45.00
C ALA A 14 23.72 -3.20 -43.64
N MET A 15 23.32 -2.55 -42.55
CA MET A 15 23.23 -3.18 -41.24
C MET A 15 21.87 -3.88 -41.10
N ALA A 16 21.86 -5.20 -41.18
CA ALA A 16 20.79 -6.03 -40.64
C ALA A 16 21.04 -6.25 -39.14
N PRO A 17 20.03 -6.12 -38.27
CA PRO A 17 20.20 -6.46 -36.86
C PRO A 17 20.29 -7.99 -36.72
N VAL A 18 21.46 -8.48 -36.32
CA VAL A 18 21.63 -9.87 -35.88
C VAL A 18 21.10 -9.96 -34.44
N PRO A 19 20.21 -10.92 -34.11
CA PRO A 19 19.85 -11.16 -32.73
C PRO A 19 21.08 -11.71 -32.00
N VAL A 20 21.56 -10.95 -31.02
CA VAL A 20 22.62 -11.41 -30.10
C VAL A 20 22.02 -12.50 -29.23
N MET A 21 22.24 -13.76 -29.61
CA MET A 21 22.12 -14.91 -28.72
C MET A 21 23.21 -14.77 -27.65
N ALA A 22 22.86 -14.23 -26.49
CA ALA A 22 23.71 -14.29 -25.31
C ALA A 22 23.83 -15.77 -24.88
N GLN A 23 24.92 -16.42 -25.28
CA GLN A 23 25.32 -17.71 -24.73
C GLN A 23 25.75 -17.48 -23.27
N LEU A 24 24.86 -17.81 -22.33
CA LEU A 24 25.19 -17.91 -20.91
C LEU A 24 26.34 -18.91 -20.73
N ARG A 25 27.56 -18.41 -20.51
CA ARG A 25 28.67 -19.20 -19.97
C ARG A 25 28.60 -19.11 -18.45
N LEU A 26 28.23 -20.22 -17.80
CA LEU A 26 28.33 -20.38 -16.36
C LEU A 26 29.81 -20.42 -15.92
N PRO A 27 30.14 -19.96 -14.70
CA PRO A 27 31.51 -19.97 -14.19
C PRO A 27 32.06 -21.40 -14.03
N ASN A 28 33.35 -21.57 -14.31
CA ASN A 28 34.08 -22.84 -14.19
C ASN A 28 34.14 -23.30 -12.72
N ILE A 29 33.65 -24.50 -12.43
CA ILE A 29 33.76 -25.15 -11.12
C ILE A 29 35.06 -25.97 -11.09
N PRO A 30 35.97 -25.77 -10.10
CA PRO A 30 37.18 -26.58 -9.98
C PRO A 30 36.86 -28.03 -9.60
N GLY A 31 37.33 -29.00 -10.39
CA GLY A 31 37.31 -30.44 -10.03
C GLY A 31 36.57 -31.40 -10.96
N LEU A 32 36.00 -30.94 -12.09
CA LEU A 32 35.33 -31.82 -13.06
C LEU A 32 36.08 -31.86 -14.40
N PRO A 33 36.42 -33.05 -14.95
CA PRO A 33 36.91 -33.17 -16.32
C PRO A 33 35.76 -32.94 -17.31
N GLY A 34 35.92 -31.94 -18.18
CA GLY A 34 35.22 -31.83 -19.47
C GLY A 34 33.71 -31.62 -19.42
N GLY A 35 33.28 -30.38 -19.69
CA GLY A 35 31.87 -30.03 -19.88
C GLY A 35 31.19 -30.90 -20.94
N VAL A 36 30.30 -31.78 -20.49
CA VAL A 36 29.34 -32.44 -21.35
C VAL A 36 28.30 -31.39 -21.77
N PRO A 37 28.13 -31.11 -23.08
CA PRO A 37 27.08 -30.22 -23.54
C PRO A 37 25.73 -30.80 -23.12
N ILE A 38 24.97 -30.06 -22.31
CA ILE A 38 23.58 -30.42 -22.03
C ILE A 38 22.81 -30.16 -23.33
N PRO A 39 22.16 -31.17 -23.94
CA PRO A 39 21.32 -30.92 -25.10
C PRO A 39 20.22 -29.92 -24.72
N PRO A 40 19.85 -28.97 -25.60
CA PRO A 40 18.79 -28.03 -25.31
C PRO A 40 17.51 -28.80 -24.96
N VAL A 41 17.06 -28.63 -23.72
CA VAL A 41 15.85 -29.29 -23.20
C VAL A 41 14.67 -28.41 -23.60
N PRO A 42 13.74 -28.89 -24.45
CA PRO A 42 12.54 -28.15 -24.78
C PRO A 42 11.77 -27.80 -23.49
N GLY A 43 11.36 -26.54 -23.33
CA GLY A 43 10.60 -26.07 -22.17
C GLY A 43 11.41 -25.56 -20.97
N LEU A 44 12.74 -25.72 -20.92
CA LEU A 44 13.55 -25.15 -19.81
C LEU A 44 13.66 -23.63 -19.88
N GLY A 45 13.85 -23.10 -21.09
CA GLY A 45 13.82 -21.67 -21.36
C GLY A 45 12.42 -21.07 -21.15
N GLU A 46 11.36 -21.86 -21.30
CA GLU A 46 9.99 -21.46 -20.95
C GLU A 46 9.76 -21.50 -19.44
N LEU A 47 10.33 -22.46 -18.71
CA LEU A 47 10.24 -22.52 -17.24
C LEU A 47 11.00 -21.43 -16.51
N MET A 48 12.17 -21.08 -17.05
CA MET A 48 13.04 -20.03 -16.49
C MET A 48 12.78 -18.65 -17.13
N GLY A 49 12.06 -18.60 -18.26
CA GLY A 49 11.76 -17.38 -19.02
C GLY A 49 10.30 -16.94 -18.97
N ASP A 50 9.34 -17.82 -18.67
CA ASP A 50 7.94 -17.41 -18.44
C ASP A 50 7.79 -16.77 -17.07
N ARG A 51 7.29 -15.53 -17.07
CA ARG A 51 6.82 -14.87 -15.86
C ARG A 51 5.79 -15.77 -15.15
N PRO A 52 5.82 -15.87 -13.82
CA PRO A 52 4.86 -16.68 -13.09
C PRO A 52 3.42 -16.18 -13.35
N PRO A 53 2.39 -17.04 -13.23
CA PRO A 53 0.99 -16.65 -13.39
C PRO A 53 0.64 -15.40 -12.59
N VAL A 54 1.12 -15.32 -11.34
CA VAL A 54 1.10 -14.12 -10.51
C VAL A 54 2.52 -13.83 -10.01
N SER A 55 3.03 -12.65 -10.35
CA SER A 55 4.38 -12.18 -10.01
C SER A 55 4.41 -11.09 -8.94
N THR A 56 3.25 -10.59 -8.48
CA THR A 56 3.18 -9.53 -7.46
C THR A 56 3.98 -9.89 -6.21
N SER A 57 4.77 -8.96 -5.70
CA SER A 57 5.68 -9.15 -4.58
C SER A 57 5.61 -7.98 -3.59
N LEU A 58 6.33 -8.08 -2.47
CA LEU A 58 6.45 -6.99 -1.51
C LEU A 58 7.16 -5.76 -2.11
N GLU A 59 8.01 -5.94 -3.12
CA GLU A 59 8.69 -4.85 -3.84
C GLU A 59 7.72 -4.00 -4.68
N ASP A 60 6.55 -4.56 -5.01
CA ASP A 60 5.50 -3.88 -5.75
C ASP A 60 4.61 -3.02 -4.85
N ALA A 61 4.68 -3.21 -3.51
CA ALA A 61 3.97 -2.39 -2.52
C ALA A 61 4.69 -1.07 -2.25
N LYS A 62 4.51 -0.11 -3.16
CA LYS A 62 5.25 1.16 -3.19
C LYS A 62 4.55 2.33 -2.53
N THR A 63 3.27 2.20 -2.21
CA THR A 63 2.40 3.32 -1.79
C THR A 63 1.94 3.22 -0.33
N GLU A 64 2.65 2.47 0.51
CA GLU A 64 2.34 2.39 1.94
C GLU A 64 2.56 3.73 2.66
N LEU A 65 1.79 4.00 3.72
CA LEU A 65 1.78 5.27 4.43
C LEU A 65 1.96 5.06 5.94
N ALA A 66 3.21 5.01 6.40
CA ALA A 66 3.55 4.84 7.81
C ALA A 66 3.01 5.99 8.71
N LEU A 67 2.90 7.21 8.16
CA LEU A 67 2.32 8.36 8.85
C LEU A 67 0.84 8.16 9.24
N LEU A 68 0.16 7.16 8.65
CA LEU A 68 -1.21 6.78 8.96
C LEU A 68 -1.31 5.55 9.88
N ASP A 69 -0.20 5.02 10.43
CA ASP A 69 -0.24 3.83 11.29
C ASP A 69 -1.08 4.07 12.57
N THR A 70 -1.16 5.33 13.05
CA THR A 70 -2.02 5.74 14.18
C THR A 70 -3.44 6.13 13.75
N TYR A 71 -3.72 6.18 12.45
CA TYR A 71 -5.05 6.50 11.94
C TYR A 71 -5.96 5.27 12.02
N ASN A 72 -6.78 5.23 13.08
CA ASN A 72 -7.80 4.22 13.29
C ASN A 72 -9.21 4.86 13.38
N PRO A 73 -9.93 4.96 12.25
CA PRO A 73 -11.21 5.63 12.20
C PRO A 73 -12.24 4.97 13.12
N GLN A 74 -12.91 5.77 13.94
CA GLN A 74 -13.94 5.31 14.88
C GLN A 74 -15.30 5.12 14.19
N ARG A 75 -15.54 5.89 13.12
CA ARG A 75 -16.76 5.80 12.32
C ARG A 75 -16.44 5.20 10.97
N VAL A 76 -16.84 3.95 10.81
CA VAL A 76 -16.65 3.19 9.58
C VAL A 76 -18.02 2.73 9.10
N ALA A 77 -18.38 3.12 7.88
CA ALA A 77 -19.64 2.71 7.27
C ALA A 77 -19.48 1.35 6.58
N PRO A 78 -20.48 0.48 6.58
CA PRO A 78 -20.42 -0.75 5.80
C PRO A 78 -20.44 -0.42 4.30
N ALA A 79 -19.53 -1.01 3.52
CA ALA A 79 -19.43 -0.79 2.08
C ALA A 79 -20.68 -1.28 1.32
N SER A 80 -21.55 -2.07 1.95
CA SER A 80 -22.87 -2.44 1.41
C SER A 80 -23.80 -1.24 1.21
N GLN A 81 -23.54 -0.10 1.86
CA GLN A 81 -24.27 1.16 1.63
C GLN A 81 -23.84 1.86 0.34
N LEU A 82 -22.68 1.49 -0.24
CA LEU A 82 -22.19 2.09 -1.47
C LEU A 82 -22.92 1.49 -2.67
N ARG A 83 -23.16 2.34 -3.68
CA ARG A 83 -23.65 1.86 -4.97
C ARG A 83 -22.60 0.96 -5.62
N ARG A 84 -23.04 -0.14 -6.22
CA ARG A 84 -22.19 -1.00 -7.04
C ARG A 84 -21.97 -0.39 -8.44
N GLY A 85 -20.74 -0.42 -8.90
CA GLY A 85 -20.34 -0.08 -10.26
C GLY A 85 -20.23 -1.32 -11.15
N GLU A 86 -19.51 -1.18 -12.25
CA GLU A 86 -19.21 -2.28 -13.17
C GLU A 86 -18.46 -3.41 -12.43
N HIS A 87 -18.73 -4.66 -12.80
CA HIS A 87 -18.13 -5.87 -12.22
C HIS A 87 -18.23 -5.96 -10.67
N GLY A 88 -19.19 -5.25 -10.06
CA GLY A 88 -19.35 -5.26 -8.60
C GLY A 88 -18.39 -4.35 -7.84
N SER A 89 -17.65 -3.49 -8.53
CA SER A 89 -16.87 -2.41 -7.91
C SER A 89 -17.72 -1.53 -6.99
N PHE A 90 -17.11 -0.79 -6.08
CA PHE A 90 -17.79 0.17 -5.23
C PHE A 90 -17.67 1.58 -5.81
N VAL A 91 -18.78 2.31 -5.87
CA VAL A 91 -18.77 3.75 -6.13
C VAL A 91 -18.68 4.48 -4.79
N VAL A 92 -17.45 4.79 -4.41
CA VAL A 92 -17.06 5.40 -3.14
C VAL A 92 -17.32 6.90 -3.18
N VAL A 93 -17.95 7.42 -2.14
CA VAL A 93 -18.10 8.87 -1.88
C VAL A 93 -17.25 9.24 -0.66
N PRO A 94 -17.00 10.53 -0.35
CA PRO A 94 -16.17 10.89 0.80
C PRO A 94 -16.65 10.22 2.10
N GLY A 95 -15.72 9.56 2.81
CA GLY A 95 -16.02 8.75 3.98
C GLY A 95 -15.02 7.59 4.16
N VAL A 96 -15.22 6.83 5.23
CA VAL A 96 -14.48 5.59 5.53
C VAL A 96 -15.44 4.43 5.48
N TYR A 97 -15.06 3.38 4.75
CA TYR A 97 -15.89 2.21 4.52
C TYR A 97 -15.13 0.93 4.83
N GLU A 98 -15.88 -0.11 5.19
CA GLU A 98 -15.34 -1.45 5.36
C GLU A 98 -16.26 -2.54 4.84
N TYR A 99 -15.67 -3.68 4.49
CA TYR A 99 -16.37 -4.93 4.29
C TYR A 99 -15.44 -6.11 4.59
N GLU A 100 -16.04 -7.26 4.89
CA GLU A 100 -15.31 -8.52 4.97
C GLU A 100 -15.28 -9.17 3.59
N ALA A 101 -14.16 -9.04 2.90
CA ALA A 101 -13.95 -9.63 1.59
C ALA A 101 -13.77 -11.15 1.69
N GLN A 102 -14.35 -11.86 0.72
CA GLN A 102 -13.82 -13.15 0.31
C GLN A 102 -12.46 -12.91 -0.34
N SER A 103 -11.39 -13.31 0.35
CA SER A 103 -10.02 -13.26 -0.17
C SER A 103 -9.55 -14.66 -0.59
N TYR A 104 -8.45 -14.70 -1.33
CA TYR A 104 -7.95 -15.93 -1.94
C TYR A 104 -6.43 -16.00 -1.86
N CYS A 105 -5.91 -17.19 -1.54
CA CYS A 105 -4.50 -17.50 -1.61
C CYS A 105 -4.02 -17.44 -3.06
N LEU A 106 -3.08 -16.53 -3.34
CA LEU A 106 -2.44 -16.36 -4.65
C LEU A 106 -0.99 -16.86 -4.70
N HIS A 107 -0.52 -17.56 -3.66
CA HIS A 107 0.84 -18.07 -3.61
C HIS A 107 0.92 -19.48 -3.01
N ALA A 108 0.55 -20.50 -3.78
CA ALA A 108 0.57 -21.88 -3.31
C ALA A 108 1.96 -22.28 -2.74
N GLY A 109 1.95 -22.99 -1.61
CA GLY A 109 3.15 -23.49 -0.94
C GLY A 109 3.75 -22.55 0.11
N THR A 110 3.01 -21.54 0.58
CA THR A 110 3.45 -20.64 1.66
C THR A 110 2.46 -20.57 2.83
N HIS A 111 2.86 -19.94 3.93
CA HIS A 111 2.08 -19.93 5.17
C HIS A 111 0.92 -18.94 5.10
N GLY A 112 -0.25 -19.33 5.60
CA GLY A 112 -1.37 -18.40 5.77
C GLY A 112 -1.02 -17.18 6.65
N PRO A 113 -1.86 -16.13 6.64
CA PRO A 113 -1.65 -14.94 7.47
C PRO A 113 -1.45 -15.28 8.95
N GLY A 114 -0.43 -14.70 9.59
CA GLY A 114 -0.17 -14.80 11.03
C GLY A 114 -0.76 -13.63 11.81
N GLN A 115 -0.81 -13.77 13.14
CA GLN A 115 -1.21 -12.65 13.99
C GLN A 115 -0.15 -11.54 13.98
N GLY A 116 -0.60 -10.29 13.87
CA GLY A 116 0.29 -9.12 13.85
C GLY A 116 0.94 -8.81 12.49
N ASP A 117 0.79 -9.68 11.49
CA ASP A 117 1.34 -9.46 10.15
C ASP A 117 0.68 -8.23 9.49
N GLY A 118 1.50 -7.28 9.03
CA GLY A 118 1.08 -6.18 8.17
C GLY A 118 0.96 -6.60 6.71
N TYR A 119 -0.12 -6.15 6.07
CA TYR A 119 -0.41 -6.38 4.66
C TYR A 119 -0.55 -5.05 3.92
N LEU A 120 0.12 -4.93 2.79
CA LEU A 120 0.16 -3.73 1.96
C LEU A 120 -0.57 -3.93 0.64
N TYR A 121 -1.02 -2.83 0.05
CA TYR A 121 -1.49 -2.84 -1.32
C TYR A 121 -0.32 -3.07 -2.28
N ALA A 122 -0.50 -3.98 -3.22
CA ALA A 122 0.27 -4.07 -4.45
C ALA A 122 -0.65 -4.39 -5.63
N PRO A 123 -0.33 -3.94 -6.86
CA PRO A 123 -1.09 -4.33 -8.03
C PRO A 123 -0.96 -5.83 -8.30
N LEU A 124 -2.03 -6.47 -8.76
CA LEU A 124 -1.96 -7.80 -9.35
C LEU A 124 -1.10 -7.71 -10.62
N LEU A 125 -0.06 -8.52 -10.69
CA LEU A 125 0.90 -8.59 -11.79
C LEU A 125 1.14 -10.05 -12.15
N GLY A 126 1.48 -10.33 -13.40
CA GLY A 126 1.95 -11.65 -13.85
C GLY A 126 1.33 -12.09 -15.16
N LYS A 127 1.75 -13.25 -15.68
CA LYS A 127 1.30 -13.76 -16.99
C LYS A 127 -0.21 -14.02 -17.03
N ARG A 128 -0.83 -14.32 -15.89
CA ARG A 128 -2.25 -14.66 -15.77
C ARG A 128 -3.06 -13.64 -14.97
N GLU A 129 -2.51 -12.44 -14.77
CA GLU A 129 -3.15 -11.31 -14.06
C GLU A 129 -4.59 -11.09 -14.54
N THR A 130 -4.78 -10.93 -15.86
CA THR A 130 -6.11 -10.65 -16.44
C THR A 130 -7.11 -11.77 -16.16
N ILE A 131 -6.68 -13.03 -16.23
CA ILE A 131 -7.54 -14.20 -15.98
C ILE A 131 -7.92 -14.27 -14.50
N VAL A 132 -6.94 -14.09 -13.60
CA VAL A 132 -7.15 -14.07 -12.14
C VAL A 132 -8.10 -12.94 -11.76
N ARG A 133 -7.85 -11.71 -12.23
CA ARG A 133 -8.72 -10.56 -12.01
C ARG A 133 -10.14 -10.84 -12.44
N ARG A 134 -10.32 -11.43 -13.63
CA ARG A 134 -11.65 -11.75 -14.16
C ARG A 134 -12.40 -12.79 -13.32
N VAL A 135 -11.71 -13.82 -12.84
CA VAL A 135 -12.31 -14.80 -11.90
C VAL A 135 -12.83 -14.08 -10.65
N LEU A 136 -12.03 -13.18 -10.08
CA LEU A 136 -12.42 -12.40 -8.89
C LEU A 136 -13.59 -11.45 -9.17
N GLN A 137 -13.57 -10.73 -10.28
CA GLN A 137 -14.68 -9.86 -10.72
C GLN A 137 -15.98 -10.63 -10.92
N ASN A 138 -15.93 -11.71 -11.71
CA ASN A 138 -17.12 -12.49 -12.04
C ASN A 138 -17.67 -13.25 -10.84
N SER A 139 -16.85 -13.55 -9.83
CA SER A 139 -17.31 -14.18 -8.59
C SER A 139 -18.42 -13.40 -7.89
N VAL A 140 -18.47 -12.06 -8.07
CA VAL A 140 -19.48 -11.19 -7.47
C VAL A 140 -20.87 -11.47 -8.02
N ALA A 141 -20.97 -11.77 -9.32
CA ALA A 141 -22.23 -12.08 -10.00
C ALA A 141 -22.66 -13.55 -9.83
N HIS A 142 -21.80 -14.39 -9.24
CA HIS A 142 -22.04 -15.82 -9.05
C HIS A 142 -21.89 -16.22 -7.57
N PRO A 143 -22.74 -15.68 -6.66
CA PRO A 143 -22.69 -16.00 -5.25
C PRO A 143 -23.01 -17.47 -4.95
N ASP A 144 -23.65 -18.17 -5.87
CA ASP A 144 -23.95 -19.58 -5.78
C ASP A 144 -22.72 -20.48 -5.99
N ILE A 145 -21.64 -19.97 -6.59
CA ILE A 145 -20.36 -20.69 -6.66
C ILE A 145 -19.67 -20.58 -5.30
N PRO A 146 -19.41 -21.70 -4.61
CA PRO A 146 -18.71 -21.70 -3.33
C PRO A 146 -17.31 -21.07 -3.42
N GLN A 147 -16.91 -20.32 -2.39
CA GLN A 147 -15.58 -19.70 -2.33
C GLN A 147 -14.44 -20.73 -2.52
N ARG A 148 -14.61 -21.94 -1.98
CA ARG A 148 -13.65 -23.05 -2.11
C ARG A 148 -13.41 -23.45 -3.58
N ASP A 149 -14.45 -23.42 -4.42
CA ASP A 149 -14.35 -23.81 -5.83
C ASP A 149 -13.62 -22.71 -6.61
N ILE A 150 -13.84 -21.44 -6.25
CA ILE A 150 -13.07 -20.30 -6.77
C ILE A 150 -11.59 -20.42 -6.36
N GLN A 151 -11.30 -20.76 -5.10
CA GLN A 151 -9.93 -20.98 -4.64
C GLN A 151 -9.23 -22.12 -5.40
N LEU A 152 -9.93 -23.23 -5.65
CA LEU A 152 -9.40 -24.35 -6.45
C LEU A 152 -9.14 -23.94 -7.91
N LEU A 153 -10.04 -23.15 -8.51
CA LEU A 153 -9.84 -22.63 -9.86
C LEU A 153 -8.62 -21.69 -9.92
N LEU A 154 -8.44 -20.81 -8.93
CA LEU A 154 -7.25 -19.95 -8.83
C LEU A 154 -5.97 -20.79 -8.66
N TRP A 155 -5.99 -21.80 -7.80
CA TRP A 155 -4.87 -22.73 -7.65
C TRP A 155 -4.57 -23.53 -8.92
N ALA A 156 -5.58 -23.89 -9.71
CA ALA A 156 -5.37 -24.49 -11.04
C ALA A 156 -4.64 -23.54 -11.99
N ILE A 157 -5.01 -22.25 -12.01
CA ILE A 157 -4.35 -21.23 -12.81
C ILE A 157 -2.89 -21.03 -12.36
N LEU A 158 -2.64 -20.91 -11.06
CA LEU A 158 -1.29 -20.70 -10.50
C LEU A 158 -0.38 -21.91 -10.73
N SER A 159 -0.92 -23.12 -10.56
CA SER A 159 -0.19 -24.37 -10.82
C SER A 159 -0.03 -24.70 -12.29
N ARG A 160 -0.57 -23.88 -13.20
CA ARG A 160 -0.56 -24.09 -14.67
C ARG A 160 -1.22 -25.42 -15.06
N THR A 161 -2.30 -25.78 -14.38
CA THR A 161 -3.12 -26.95 -14.72
C THR A 161 -3.98 -26.62 -15.95
N ARG A 162 -4.02 -27.52 -16.94
CA ARG A 162 -4.88 -27.33 -18.11
C ARG A 162 -6.34 -27.36 -17.67
N PHE A 163 -7.14 -26.44 -18.20
CA PHE A 163 -8.55 -26.34 -17.84
C PHE A 163 -9.33 -27.63 -18.12
N ASN A 164 -9.03 -28.28 -19.24
CA ASN A 164 -9.70 -29.53 -19.65
C ASN A 164 -9.32 -30.74 -18.80
N ASP A 165 -8.24 -30.64 -18.00
CA ASP A 165 -7.81 -31.69 -17.08
C ASP A 165 -8.47 -31.56 -15.69
N LEU A 166 -9.22 -30.48 -15.43
CA LEU A 166 -9.91 -30.29 -14.15
C LEU A 166 -11.14 -31.20 -14.02
N SER A 167 -11.63 -31.39 -12.79
CA SER A 167 -12.89 -32.10 -12.55
C SER A 167 -14.08 -31.43 -13.26
N SER A 168 -15.13 -32.20 -13.53
CA SER A 168 -16.35 -31.69 -14.18
C SER A 168 -16.94 -30.48 -13.46
N ASP A 169 -16.92 -30.50 -12.13
CA ASP A 169 -17.50 -29.47 -11.30
C ASP A 169 -16.69 -28.17 -11.36
N LEU A 170 -15.35 -28.27 -11.32
CA LEU A 170 -14.46 -27.12 -11.48
C LEU A 170 -14.52 -26.56 -12.91
N GLN A 171 -14.67 -27.42 -13.93
CA GLN A 171 -14.91 -26.96 -15.29
C GLN A 171 -16.26 -26.22 -15.41
N ALA A 172 -17.31 -26.70 -14.73
CA ALA A 172 -18.61 -26.05 -14.74
C ALA A 172 -18.55 -24.66 -14.06
N ALA A 173 -17.90 -24.56 -12.90
CA ALA A 173 -17.66 -23.28 -12.23
C ALA A 173 -16.80 -22.35 -13.11
N GLY A 174 -15.71 -22.86 -13.68
CA GLY A 174 -14.81 -22.11 -14.53
C GLY A 174 -15.48 -21.56 -15.78
N ARG A 175 -16.36 -22.32 -16.45
CA ARG A 175 -17.12 -21.84 -17.62
C ARG A 175 -18.08 -20.69 -17.32
N ARG A 176 -18.42 -20.46 -16.05
CA ARG A 176 -19.23 -19.30 -15.61
C ARG A 176 -18.36 -18.10 -15.27
N LEU A 177 -17.12 -18.31 -14.82
CA LEU A 177 -16.22 -17.26 -14.36
C LEU A 177 -15.20 -16.81 -15.43
N LEU A 178 -14.94 -17.64 -16.43
CA LEU A 178 -13.93 -17.43 -17.46
C LEU A 178 -14.56 -17.25 -18.85
N THR A 179 -13.87 -16.50 -19.71
CA THR A 179 -14.22 -16.42 -21.12
C THR A 179 -13.70 -17.64 -21.89
N ARG A 180 -14.17 -17.81 -23.14
CA ARG A 180 -13.63 -18.85 -24.03
C ARG A 180 -12.15 -18.64 -24.35
N GLU A 181 -11.75 -17.37 -24.50
CA GLU A 181 -10.35 -17.00 -24.73
C GLU A 181 -9.47 -17.40 -23.54
N ASP A 182 -9.93 -17.12 -22.32
CA ASP A 182 -9.22 -17.53 -21.10
C ASP A 182 -9.06 -19.05 -21.03
N ILE A 183 -10.13 -19.81 -21.31
CA ILE A 183 -10.09 -21.27 -21.29
C ILE A 183 -9.10 -21.80 -22.32
N ASN A 184 -9.08 -21.22 -23.52
CA ASN A 184 -8.13 -21.61 -24.57
C ASN A 184 -6.68 -21.31 -24.14
N ASP A 185 -6.43 -20.15 -23.55
CA ASP A 185 -5.11 -19.76 -23.06
C ASP A 185 -4.66 -20.66 -21.87
N LEU A 186 -5.58 -21.05 -20.99
CA LEU A 186 -5.28 -22.00 -19.89
C LEU A 186 -4.99 -23.42 -20.41
N ASN A 187 -5.50 -23.78 -21.58
CA ASN A 187 -5.18 -25.06 -22.22
C ASN A 187 -3.88 -25.01 -23.06
N GLY A 188 -3.50 -23.83 -23.57
CA GLY A 188 -2.32 -23.65 -24.43
C GLY A 188 -0.97 -23.56 -23.71
N GLY A 189 -0.96 -23.35 -22.38
CA GLY A 189 0.25 -23.10 -21.59
C GLY A 189 1.00 -24.34 -21.09
N ALA A 190 0.96 -25.46 -21.82
CA ALA A 190 1.57 -26.70 -21.35
C ALA A 190 3.08 -26.54 -21.17
N LEU A 191 3.53 -26.62 -19.91
CA LEU A 191 4.92 -26.99 -19.62
C LEU A 191 5.16 -28.35 -20.25
N GLY A 192 6.02 -28.39 -21.27
CA GLY A 192 6.50 -29.64 -21.83
C GLY A 192 7.09 -30.54 -20.73
N ASN A 193 7.01 -31.86 -20.93
CA ASN A 193 7.60 -32.82 -20.00
C ASN A 193 9.10 -32.55 -19.85
N ILE A 194 9.51 -31.96 -18.72
CA ILE A 194 10.92 -31.79 -18.37
C ILE A 194 11.47 -33.19 -18.05
N PRO A 195 12.59 -33.62 -18.65
CA PRO A 195 13.27 -34.84 -18.25
C PRO A 195 13.59 -34.82 -16.74
N PRO A 196 13.32 -35.90 -15.98
CA PRO A 196 13.51 -35.95 -14.53
C PRO A 196 14.93 -35.57 -14.08
N GLU A 197 15.93 -35.86 -14.90
CA GLU A 197 17.34 -35.58 -14.65
C GLU A 197 17.64 -34.08 -14.63
N VAL A 198 16.95 -33.34 -15.52
CA VAL A 198 17.09 -31.90 -15.66
C VAL A 198 16.33 -31.19 -14.56
N GLN A 199 15.13 -31.69 -14.25
CA GLN A 199 14.35 -31.21 -13.12
C GLN A 199 15.13 -31.33 -11.80
N ARG A 200 15.76 -32.48 -11.52
CA ARG A 200 16.57 -32.68 -10.30
C ARG A 200 17.72 -31.68 -10.18
N ARG A 201 18.39 -31.32 -11.28
CA ARG A 201 19.50 -30.35 -11.25
C ARG A 201 19.02 -28.92 -11.00
N ILE A 202 17.97 -28.49 -11.70
CA ILE A 202 17.37 -27.16 -11.49
C ILE A 202 16.87 -27.02 -10.06
N PHE A 203 16.15 -28.03 -9.57
CA PHE A 203 15.66 -28.04 -8.19
C PHE A 203 16.79 -28.11 -7.16
N ALA A 204 17.99 -28.58 -7.49
CA ALA A 204 19.10 -28.54 -6.54
C ALA A 204 19.66 -27.11 -6.36
N GLU A 205 19.60 -26.29 -7.40
CA GLU A 205 20.17 -24.93 -7.44
C GLU A 205 19.20 -23.84 -6.96
N LEU A 206 17.90 -24.13 -6.89
CA LEU A 206 16.89 -23.17 -6.42
C LEU A 206 16.98 -22.91 -4.90
N PRO A 207 16.77 -21.65 -4.45
CA PRO A 207 16.65 -21.35 -3.02
C PRO A 207 15.53 -22.14 -2.34
N PRO A 208 15.66 -22.51 -1.04
CA PRO A 208 14.67 -23.34 -0.34
C PRO A 208 13.22 -22.87 -0.48
N ALA A 209 12.96 -21.56 -0.33
CA ALA A 209 11.62 -20.98 -0.46
C ALA A 209 11.05 -21.13 -1.89
N VAL A 210 11.88 -20.95 -2.92
CA VAL A 210 11.46 -21.13 -4.31
C VAL A 210 11.17 -22.60 -4.61
N ARG A 211 11.99 -23.52 -4.12
CA ARG A 211 11.76 -24.98 -4.28
C ARG A 211 10.44 -25.41 -3.68
N GLN A 212 10.11 -24.88 -2.51
CA GLN A 212 8.88 -25.17 -1.79
C GLN A 212 7.65 -24.79 -2.62
N VAL A 213 7.64 -23.59 -3.21
CA VAL A 213 6.57 -23.11 -4.08
C VAL A 213 6.44 -24.00 -5.33
N VAL A 214 7.54 -24.25 -6.04
CA VAL A 214 7.51 -25.05 -7.27
C VAL A 214 7.04 -26.48 -6.99
N GLN A 215 7.47 -27.09 -5.88
CA GLN A 215 7.03 -28.41 -5.46
C GLN A 215 5.53 -28.42 -5.09
N ALA A 216 5.06 -27.40 -4.37
CA ALA A 216 3.65 -27.27 -4.02
C ALA A 216 2.78 -27.13 -5.28
N GLU A 217 3.17 -26.30 -6.25
CA GLU A 217 2.47 -26.17 -7.53
C GLU A 217 2.40 -27.50 -8.30
N ALA A 218 3.51 -28.24 -8.37
CA ALA A 218 3.55 -29.54 -9.05
C ALA A 218 2.64 -30.58 -8.36
N ASN A 219 2.67 -30.64 -7.03
CA ASN A 219 1.81 -31.53 -6.25
C ASN A 219 0.33 -31.16 -6.42
N LEU A 220 0.01 -29.86 -6.39
CA LEU A 220 -1.34 -29.35 -6.54
C LEU A 220 -1.91 -29.64 -7.93
N ARG A 221 -1.12 -29.45 -8.99
CA ARG A 221 -1.48 -29.83 -10.36
C ARG A 221 -1.86 -31.31 -10.45
N SER A 222 -1.04 -32.18 -9.87
CA SER A 222 -1.30 -33.63 -9.84
C SER A 222 -2.63 -33.98 -9.17
N LEU A 223 -2.96 -33.33 -8.04
CA LEU A 223 -4.23 -33.55 -7.34
C LEU A 223 -5.44 -33.01 -8.13
N LEU A 224 -5.31 -31.81 -8.71
CA LEU A 224 -6.36 -31.18 -9.51
C LEU A 224 -6.72 -31.98 -10.76
N THR A 225 -5.76 -32.68 -11.37
CA THR A 225 -5.98 -33.55 -12.53
C THR A 225 -6.59 -34.90 -12.17
N ARG A 226 -6.29 -35.46 -10.99
CA ARG A 226 -6.84 -36.77 -10.57
C ARG A 226 -8.34 -36.72 -10.23
N GLY A 227 -8.85 -35.54 -9.88
CA GLY A 227 -10.28 -35.30 -9.66
C GLY A 227 -10.89 -35.94 -8.40
N ASN A 228 -10.11 -36.64 -7.59
CA ASN A 228 -10.59 -37.33 -6.38
C ASN A 228 -10.02 -36.77 -5.06
N ALA A 229 -9.13 -35.77 -5.13
CA ALA A 229 -8.59 -35.11 -3.95
C ALA A 229 -9.65 -34.22 -3.29
N SER A 230 -9.72 -34.28 -1.97
CA SER A 230 -10.55 -33.36 -1.17
C SER A 230 -9.94 -31.96 -1.12
N TYR A 231 -10.78 -30.96 -0.83
CA TYR A 231 -10.33 -29.60 -0.60
C TYR A 231 -9.24 -29.52 0.48
N ALA A 232 -9.44 -30.20 1.61
CA ALA A 232 -8.50 -30.20 2.74
C ALA A 232 -7.15 -30.85 2.41
N GLU A 233 -7.09 -31.79 1.45
CA GLU A 233 -5.83 -32.35 0.96
C GLU A 233 -5.07 -31.35 0.09
N MET A 234 -5.78 -30.64 -0.80
CA MET A 234 -5.19 -29.60 -1.63
C MET A 234 -4.75 -28.38 -0.80
N GLU A 235 -5.58 -27.97 0.17
CA GLU A 235 -5.29 -26.85 1.07
C GLU A 235 -4.02 -27.08 1.89
N ARG A 236 -3.79 -28.30 2.41
CA ARG A 236 -2.55 -28.63 3.15
C ARG A 236 -1.27 -28.48 2.33
N ILE A 237 -1.37 -28.57 1.00
CA ILE A 237 -0.25 -28.38 0.08
C ILE A 237 -0.11 -26.90 -0.29
N ALA A 238 -1.23 -26.23 -0.54
CA ALA A 238 -1.24 -24.86 -1.02
C ALA A 238 -1.03 -23.82 0.10
N VAL A 239 -1.49 -24.10 1.33
CA VAL A 239 -1.42 -23.21 2.48
C VAL A 239 -0.80 -23.95 3.65
N LEU A 240 0.42 -23.54 4.01
CA LEU A 240 1.18 -24.18 5.07
C LEU A 240 0.70 -23.72 6.44
N VAL A 241 0.67 -24.67 7.38
CA VAL A 241 0.25 -24.44 8.76
C VAL A 241 1.48 -24.22 9.65
N GLY A 242 1.32 -23.38 10.67
CA GLY A 242 2.34 -23.11 11.69
C GLY A 242 2.95 -21.73 11.55
N GLU A 243 3.64 -21.32 12.62
CA GLU A 243 4.43 -20.09 12.63
C GLU A 243 5.65 -20.22 11.73
N VAL A 244 5.96 -19.13 11.03
CA VAL A 244 7.11 -19.06 10.13
C VAL A 244 7.93 -17.83 10.43
N GLY A 245 9.25 -17.98 10.39
CA GLY A 245 10.17 -16.85 10.50
C GLY A 245 10.06 -15.90 9.30
N MET A 246 10.83 -14.81 9.36
CA MET A 246 10.93 -13.85 8.28
C MET A 246 11.61 -14.50 7.07
N GLY A 247 10.94 -14.47 5.92
CA GLY A 247 11.52 -14.89 4.64
C GLY A 247 12.54 -13.88 4.10
N GLU A 248 13.32 -14.31 3.12
CA GLU A 248 14.24 -13.42 2.40
C GLU A 248 13.47 -12.26 1.75
N GLY A 249 14.00 -11.03 1.86
CA GLY A 249 13.34 -9.81 1.37
C GLY A 249 12.16 -9.33 2.22
N SER A 250 11.89 -9.96 3.38
CA SER A 250 10.89 -9.46 4.32
C SER A 250 11.31 -8.15 4.97
N ARG A 251 10.32 -7.36 5.39
CA ARG A 251 10.52 -6.19 6.24
C ARG A 251 9.37 -6.04 7.21
N GLU A 252 9.63 -5.31 8.30
CA GLU A 252 8.60 -5.05 9.30
C GLU A 252 7.52 -4.13 8.73
N VAL A 253 6.28 -4.59 8.81
CA VAL A 253 5.08 -3.85 8.44
C VAL A 253 4.07 -4.05 9.56
N PRO A 254 3.65 -2.98 10.26
CA PRO A 254 2.60 -3.04 11.26
C PRO A 254 1.27 -3.51 10.67
N ALA A 255 0.51 -4.24 11.47
CA ALA A 255 -0.86 -4.63 11.13
C ALA A 255 -1.73 -3.38 10.84
N GLY A 256 -2.47 -3.42 9.73
CA GLY A 256 -3.40 -2.33 9.37
C GLY A 256 -2.74 -1.07 8.81
N ARG A 257 -1.47 -1.13 8.37
CA ARG A 257 -0.83 -0.04 7.63
C ARG A 257 -1.65 0.32 6.39
N TRP A 258 -1.88 1.63 6.21
CA TRP A 258 -2.59 2.17 5.04
C TRP A 258 -1.69 2.24 3.82
N SER A 259 -2.30 2.18 2.63
CA SER A 259 -1.63 2.43 1.35
C SER A 259 -2.50 3.34 0.47
N MET A 260 -1.86 4.17 -0.35
CA MET A 260 -2.55 4.91 -1.40
C MET A 260 -2.85 3.97 -2.58
N HIS A 261 -4.13 3.84 -2.92
CA HIS A 261 -4.61 3.03 -4.03
C HIS A 261 -4.64 3.85 -5.34
N PRO A 262 -4.33 3.28 -6.51
CA PRO A 262 -4.33 3.99 -7.80
C PRO A 262 -5.69 4.60 -8.20
N SER A 263 -6.81 4.09 -7.69
CA SER A 263 -8.13 4.71 -7.86
C SER A 263 -8.30 6.05 -7.11
N GLY A 264 -7.28 6.51 -6.39
CA GLY A 264 -7.32 7.77 -5.67
C GLY A 264 -8.06 7.71 -4.35
N LEU A 265 -7.79 6.67 -3.57
CA LEU A 265 -8.31 6.48 -2.22
C LEU A 265 -7.25 5.78 -1.36
N PHE A 266 -7.48 5.69 -0.06
CA PHE A 266 -6.61 4.96 0.86
C PHE A 266 -7.22 3.60 1.15
N VAL A 267 -6.40 2.55 1.22
CA VAL A 267 -6.84 1.18 1.51
C VAL A 267 -5.94 0.52 2.55
N ARG A 268 -6.50 -0.36 3.38
CA ARG A 268 -5.74 -1.26 4.25
C ARG A 268 -6.39 -2.63 4.34
N TYR A 269 -5.57 -3.63 4.66
CA TYR A 269 -5.97 -5.04 4.72
C TYR A 269 -5.71 -5.62 6.11
N ASN A 270 -6.72 -6.28 6.66
CA ASN A 270 -6.65 -7.00 7.93
C ASN A 270 -7.17 -8.43 7.73
N PRO A 271 -6.33 -9.37 7.26
CA PRO A 271 -6.73 -10.76 7.11
C PRO A 271 -6.88 -11.48 8.45
N SER A 272 -7.98 -12.23 8.61
CA SER A 272 -8.14 -13.21 9.70
C SER A 272 -7.76 -14.63 9.25
N GLY A 273 -7.48 -14.80 7.96
CA GLY A 273 -7.07 -16.01 7.27
C GLY A 273 -6.93 -15.70 5.78
N TYR A 274 -6.49 -16.66 4.97
CA TYR A 274 -6.35 -16.41 3.53
C TYR A 274 -7.70 -16.28 2.80
N SER A 275 -8.78 -16.76 3.41
CA SER A 275 -10.14 -16.76 2.86
C SER A 275 -11.02 -15.61 3.34
N ARG A 276 -10.57 -14.84 4.33
CA ARG A 276 -11.33 -13.70 4.88
C ARG A 276 -10.41 -12.55 5.21
N THR A 277 -10.65 -11.42 4.57
CA THR A 277 -9.91 -10.19 4.79
C THR A 277 -10.88 -9.06 5.05
N LYS A 278 -10.75 -8.41 6.21
CA LYS A 278 -11.41 -7.13 6.42
C LYS A 278 -10.65 -6.08 5.62
N VAL A 279 -11.33 -5.49 4.64
CA VAL A 279 -10.80 -4.41 3.81
C VAL A 279 -11.43 -3.12 4.30
N GLN A 280 -10.59 -2.13 4.60
CA GLN A 280 -11.07 -0.79 4.88
C GLN A 280 -10.51 0.16 3.83
N PHE A 281 -11.34 1.09 3.39
CA PHE A 281 -10.94 2.12 2.44
C PHE A 281 -11.53 3.47 2.80
N ALA A 282 -10.75 4.53 2.58
CA ALA A 282 -11.10 5.89 2.92
C ALA A 282 -10.93 6.81 1.72
N LEU A 283 -11.93 7.64 1.46
CA LEU A 283 -11.88 8.70 0.47
C LEU A 283 -12.04 10.04 1.22
N PRO A 284 -11.02 10.91 1.23
CA PRO A 284 -11.10 12.16 1.97
C PRO A 284 -12.15 13.11 1.39
N ASP A 285 -12.79 13.85 2.30
CA ASP A 285 -13.57 15.03 1.95
C ASP A 285 -12.65 16.23 1.67
N ARG A 286 -13.22 17.35 1.21
CA ARG A 286 -12.50 18.63 1.04
C ARG A 286 -12.30 19.33 2.36
N TYR A 287 -11.10 19.88 2.54
CA TYR A 287 -10.75 20.71 3.68
C TYR A 287 -10.16 22.05 3.21
N THR A 288 -10.44 23.10 3.99
CA THR A 288 -9.79 24.41 3.89
C THR A 288 -8.87 24.59 5.08
N ILE A 289 -7.60 24.88 4.82
CA ILE A 289 -6.56 25.11 5.83
C ILE A 289 -6.15 26.57 5.74
N THR A 290 -6.20 27.29 6.85
CA THR A 290 -5.71 28.68 6.93
C THR A 290 -4.46 28.75 7.77
N ARG A 291 -3.53 29.62 7.37
CA ARG A 291 -2.29 29.89 8.10
C ARG A 291 -2.16 31.37 8.41
N ASP A 292 -1.41 31.72 9.45
CA ASP A 292 -1.02 33.10 9.74
C ASP A 292 0.24 33.54 8.99
N THR A 293 0.71 34.75 9.26
CA THR A 293 1.92 35.32 8.61
C THR A 293 3.21 34.61 8.99
N LEU A 294 3.21 33.81 10.06
CA LEU A 294 4.34 32.99 10.49
C LEU A 294 4.26 31.57 9.91
N GLY A 295 3.25 31.27 9.08
CA GLY A 295 3.04 29.94 8.48
C GLY A 295 2.30 28.95 9.39
N ARG A 296 1.91 29.35 10.61
CA ARG A 296 1.22 28.47 11.56
C ARG A 296 -0.21 28.22 11.12
N ILE A 297 -0.67 26.97 11.21
CA ILE A 297 -2.08 26.64 10.93
C ILE A 297 -2.98 27.24 12.00
N THR A 298 -3.89 28.13 11.59
CA THR A 298 -4.86 28.81 12.46
C THR A 298 -6.24 28.20 12.38
N SER A 299 -6.60 27.55 11.26
CA SER A 299 -7.83 26.79 11.19
C SER A 299 -7.79 25.65 10.18
N VAL A 300 -8.58 24.62 10.46
CA VAL A 300 -8.89 23.51 9.55
C VAL A 300 -10.41 23.36 9.52
N THR A 301 -11.01 23.49 8.33
CA THR A 301 -12.46 23.46 8.13
C THR A 301 -12.84 22.41 7.09
N ASP A 302 -13.83 21.58 7.37
CA ASP A 302 -14.35 20.59 6.41
C ASP A 302 -15.54 21.12 5.59
N SER A 303 -15.97 20.35 4.59
CA SER A 303 -17.12 20.72 3.73
C SER A 303 -18.45 20.82 4.47
N GLN A 304 -18.56 20.20 5.65
CA GLN A 304 -19.76 20.12 6.46
C GLN A 304 -19.83 21.25 7.50
N GLY A 305 -18.84 22.13 7.56
CA GLY A 305 -18.79 23.26 8.49
C GLY A 305 -18.23 22.92 9.87
N TYR A 306 -17.61 21.75 10.05
CA TYR A 306 -16.79 21.49 11.22
C TYR A 306 -15.48 22.25 11.09
N ARG A 307 -15.09 22.92 12.17
CA ARG A 307 -13.93 23.79 12.18
C ARG A 307 -13.17 23.60 13.49
N SER A 308 -11.85 23.46 13.40
CA SER A 308 -10.92 23.67 14.51
C SER A 308 -10.14 24.95 14.27
N GLU A 309 -10.00 25.77 15.31
CA GLU A 309 -9.37 27.08 15.29
C GLU A 309 -8.38 27.18 16.44
N VAL A 310 -7.25 27.80 16.18
CA VAL A 310 -6.22 28.06 17.18
C VAL A 310 -5.80 29.51 17.10
N VAL A 311 -5.70 30.13 18.28
CA VAL A 311 -4.96 31.39 18.47
C VAL A 311 -3.69 31.04 19.23
N TYR A 312 -2.53 31.49 18.78
CA TYR A 312 -1.25 31.24 19.44
C TYR A 312 -0.92 32.33 20.46
N ASP A 313 -0.25 31.97 21.55
CA ASP A 313 0.17 32.91 22.60
C ASP A 313 1.58 33.44 22.32
N ASP A 314 1.66 34.51 21.54
CA ASP A 314 2.94 35.12 21.13
C ASP A 314 3.70 35.82 22.28
N ARG A 315 3.11 35.88 23.48
CA ARG A 315 3.81 36.34 24.70
C ARG A 315 4.73 35.28 25.28
N ILE A 316 4.53 34.02 24.91
CA ILE A 316 5.35 32.89 25.34
C ILE A 316 6.38 32.62 24.25
N ALA A 317 7.66 32.66 24.63
CA ALA A 317 8.74 32.41 23.69
C ALA A 317 8.55 31.03 23.00
N PRO A 318 8.69 30.97 21.66
CA PRO A 318 8.63 29.71 20.95
C PRO A 318 9.85 28.84 21.29
N ARG A 319 9.70 27.51 21.18
CA ARG A 319 10.75 26.55 21.57
C ARG A 319 11.22 25.71 20.37
N PRO A 320 12.42 25.97 19.80
CA PRO A 320 12.93 25.24 18.65
C PRO A 320 13.33 23.80 19.02
N HIS A 321 13.07 22.83 18.14
CA HIS A 321 13.48 21.43 18.30
C HIS A 321 15.02 21.32 18.32
N PRO A 322 15.61 20.43 19.15
CA PRO A 322 17.06 20.44 19.37
C PRO A 322 17.84 19.88 18.18
N THR A 323 17.23 18.98 17.40
CA THR A 323 17.86 18.35 16.22
C THR A 323 17.47 19.05 14.91
N ASP A 324 16.32 19.71 14.87
CA ASP A 324 15.83 20.43 13.68
C ASP A 324 15.34 21.83 14.10
N PRO A 325 16.22 22.85 14.10
CA PRO A 325 15.86 24.19 14.54
C PRO A 325 14.77 24.87 13.69
N GLN A 326 14.43 24.34 12.51
CA GLN A 326 13.33 24.87 11.69
C GLN A 326 11.96 24.42 12.22
N LEU A 327 11.92 23.32 12.96
CA LEU A 327 10.74 22.81 13.64
C LEU A 327 10.57 23.51 15.00
N VAL A 328 9.57 24.37 15.12
CA VAL A 328 9.43 25.27 16.28
C VAL A 328 8.09 25.08 16.97
N ALA A 329 8.11 24.91 18.29
CA ALA A 329 6.90 24.76 19.12
C ALA A 329 6.31 26.13 19.49
N TYR A 330 5.00 26.28 19.33
CA TYR A 330 4.23 27.47 19.71
C TYR A 330 3.06 27.11 20.62
N ALA A 331 2.96 27.80 21.75
CA ALA A 331 1.87 27.63 22.71
C ALA A 331 0.54 28.20 22.19
N PHE A 332 -0.58 27.55 22.52
CA PHE A 332 -1.91 28.03 22.12
C PHE A 332 -2.48 29.03 23.12
N GLN A 333 -2.84 30.24 22.73
CA GLN A 333 -3.68 31.09 23.59
C GLN A 333 -5.07 30.46 23.75
N SER A 334 -5.67 30.00 22.66
CA SER A 334 -6.93 29.26 22.71
C SER A 334 -7.04 28.22 21.60
N VAL A 335 -7.84 27.19 21.86
CA VAL A 335 -8.28 26.21 20.87
C VAL A 335 -9.79 26.18 20.88
N ARG A 336 -10.40 26.55 19.76
CA ARG A 336 -11.85 26.54 19.56
C ARG A 336 -12.23 25.47 18.56
N LEU A 337 -13.19 24.65 18.94
CA LEU A 337 -13.81 23.65 18.09
C LEU A 337 -15.25 24.11 17.82
N THR A 338 -15.68 24.06 16.57
CA THR A 338 -17.01 24.49 16.10
C THR A 338 -17.62 23.39 15.24
N ARG A 339 -18.90 23.06 15.44
CA ARG A 339 -19.67 22.19 14.54
C ARG A 339 -21.07 22.73 14.27
N PRO A 340 -21.73 22.35 13.15
CA PRO A 340 -23.16 22.56 13.00
C PRO A 340 -23.94 21.76 14.05
N ASN A 341 -25.04 22.32 14.55
CA ASN A 341 -25.93 21.61 15.47
C ASN A 341 -26.62 20.44 14.73
N PRO A 342 -26.68 19.23 15.33
CA PRO A 342 -27.18 18.03 14.67
C PRO A 342 -28.69 18.07 14.37
N THR A 343 -29.47 18.83 15.15
CA THR A 343 -30.93 18.96 14.99
C THR A 343 -31.30 20.17 14.12
N ASN A 344 -30.55 21.26 14.23
CA ASN A 344 -30.75 22.48 13.46
C ASN A 344 -29.42 22.96 12.87
N ARG A 345 -29.12 22.55 11.64
CA ARG A 345 -27.85 22.88 10.96
C ARG A 345 -27.63 24.38 10.68
N ALA A 346 -28.65 25.24 10.87
CA ALA A 346 -28.47 26.69 10.80
C ALA A 346 -27.78 27.26 12.06
N GLN A 347 -27.73 26.51 13.15
CA GLN A 347 -27.03 26.88 14.38
C GLN A 347 -25.70 26.13 14.49
N THR A 348 -24.76 26.71 15.24
CA THR A 348 -23.45 26.10 15.52
C THR A 348 -23.23 25.91 17.01
N GLU A 349 -22.60 24.81 17.37
CA GLU A 349 -22.12 24.53 18.73
C GLU A 349 -20.62 24.78 18.80
N GLN A 350 -20.17 25.37 19.91
CA GLN A 350 -18.77 25.70 20.14
C GLN A 350 -18.25 25.13 21.47
N PHE A 351 -16.97 24.78 21.47
CA PHE A 351 -16.21 24.41 22.65
C PHE A 351 -14.84 25.08 22.56
N GLU A 352 -14.39 25.70 23.63
CA GLU A 352 -13.12 26.42 23.64
C GLU A 352 -12.35 26.12 24.92
N VAL A 353 -11.05 25.84 24.76
CA VAL A 353 -10.09 25.74 25.85
C VAL A 353 -9.09 26.87 25.74
N GLN A 354 -8.68 27.42 26.88
CA GLN A 354 -7.77 28.56 26.97
C GLN A 354 -6.45 28.12 27.59
N ASN A 355 -5.35 28.65 27.09
CA ASN A 355 -4.01 28.48 27.63
C ASN A 355 -3.58 27.01 27.83
N GLN A 356 -4.09 26.10 26.99
CA GLN A 356 -3.77 24.68 27.02
C GLN A 356 -3.25 24.19 25.67
N GLY A 357 -2.22 23.34 25.71
CA GLY A 357 -1.63 22.75 24.51
C GLY A 357 -0.74 23.69 23.70
N TRP A 358 -0.17 23.12 22.64
CA TRP A 358 0.82 23.72 21.76
C TRP A 358 0.99 22.84 20.50
N ALA A 359 1.56 23.37 19.42
CA ALA A 359 1.92 22.60 18.22
C ALA A 359 3.28 23.02 17.65
N PHE A 360 3.92 22.10 16.94
CA PHE A 360 5.07 22.42 16.09
C PHE A 360 4.60 22.98 14.75
N THR A 361 5.39 23.90 14.19
CA THR A 361 5.29 24.34 12.79
C THR A 361 6.70 24.56 12.24
N HIS A 362 6.85 24.45 10.94
CA HIS A 362 8.04 24.93 10.25
C HIS A 362 7.90 26.41 9.91
N ALA A 363 8.98 27.16 10.07
CA ALA A 363 9.04 28.52 9.55
C ALA A 363 8.97 28.49 8.00
N PRO A 364 8.14 29.33 7.36
CA PRO A 364 8.00 29.33 5.91
C PRO A 364 9.35 29.58 5.24
N ARG A 365 9.72 28.72 4.28
CA ARG A 365 10.93 28.89 3.47
C ARG A 365 10.70 30.04 2.48
N ARG A 366 10.99 31.28 2.88
CA ARG A 366 11.02 32.41 1.93
C ARG A 366 12.00 32.06 0.81
N ALA A 367 11.60 32.29 -0.44
CA ALA A 367 12.53 32.37 -1.57
C ALA A 367 13.70 33.27 -1.15
N ALA A 368 14.92 32.78 -1.29
CA ALA A 368 16.12 33.38 -0.74
C ALA A 368 16.23 34.88 -1.10
N SER A 369 15.95 35.73 -0.12
CA SER A 369 16.48 37.09 -0.08
C SER A 369 16.59 37.56 1.37
N ASN A 370 17.85 37.60 1.80
CA ASN A 370 18.44 38.18 3.01
C ASN A 370 18.29 37.42 4.34
N PRO A 371 19.43 37.10 5.01
CA PRO A 371 19.42 36.45 6.30
C PRO A 371 19.00 37.48 7.34
N VAL A 372 17.82 37.30 7.93
CA VAL A 372 17.57 37.88 9.24
C VAL A 372 18.41 37.04 10.20
N THR A 373 19.46 37.66 10.74
CA THR A 373 20.37 37.12 11.75
C THR A 373 19.58 36.66 12.98
N LEU A 374 19.25 35.37 13.02
CA LEU A 374 18.84 34.64 14.22
C LEU A 374 20.08 34.27 15.05
N ALA A 375 20.92 35.27 15.31
CA ALA A 375 22.17 35.12 16.04
C ALA A 375 22.34 36.34 16.96
N ALA A 376 21.74 36.26 18.14
CA ALA A 376 22.35 36.73 19.40
C ALA A 376 21.39 36.46 20.58
N ALA A 377 21.96 35.90 21.65
CA ALA A 377 21.40 35.63 22.98
C ALA A 377 20.51 34.38 23.07
N LEU A 378 20.83 33.28 23.79
CA LEU A 378 21.69 33.05 24.97
C LEU A 378 21.83 31.50 25.20
N PRO A 379 22.60 31.01 26.21
CA PRO A 379 23.30 29.73 26.17
C PRO A 379 22.46 28.51 26.61
N LEU A 380 22.84 27.31 26.14
CA LEU A 380 22.57 26.05 26.85
C LEU A 380 23.62 25.94 27.98
N PRO A 381 23.27 25.63 29.24
CA PRO A 381 22.51 24.43 29.59
C PRO A 381 21.46 24.63 30.72
N GLY A 382 20.36 23.88 30.66
CA GLY A 382 19.42 23.81 31.76
C GLY A 382 18.11 23.13 31.39
N PHE A 383 17.99 21.85 31.75
CA PHE A 383 16.70 21.21 31.95
C PHE A 383 16.00 21.88 33.14
N PHE A 384 15.39 23.04 32.91
CA PHE A 384 14.54 23.69 33.90
C PHE A 384 13.12 23.76 33.35
N THR A 385 12.26 22.93 33.92
CA THR A 385 10.81 23.16 33.95
C THR A 385 10.58 24.50 34.62
N ALA A 386 10.49 25.57 33.84
CA ALA A 386 10.02 26.85 34.36
C ALA A 386 8.60 26.64 34.91
N GLN A 387 8.31 27.23 36.06
CA GLN A 387 6.98 27.18 36.66
C GLN A 387 5.97 27.74 35.64
N GLY A 388 5.06 26.91 35.12
CA GLY A 388 4.18 27.26 34.01
C GLY A 388 4.66 26.82 32.61
N ASP A 389 5.62 25.89 32.50
CA ASP A 389 6.06 25.33 31.20
C ASP A 389 4.88 24.70 30.45
N ARG A 390 4.38 25.43 29.45
CA ARG A 390 3.28 25.00 28.58
C ARG A 390 3.72 23.92 27.57
N TYR A 391 5.01 23.59 27.58
CA TYR A 391 5.64 22.57 26.74
C TYR A 391 6.12 21.39 27.59
N TRP A 392 5.37 21.00 28.61
CA TRP A 392 5.75 19.95 29.58
C TRP A 392 6.10 18.59 28.94
N ASP A 393 5.55 18.26 27.78
CA ASP A 393 5.87 17.04 27.01
C ASP A 393 6.74 17.28 25.77
N TRP A 394 7.39 18.45 25.69
CA TRP A 394 8.17 18.89 24.52
C TRP A 394 9.18 17.87 24.02
N ALA A 395 9.94 17.26 24.93
CA ALA A 395 10.98 16.30 24.53
C ALA A 395 10.38 15.06 23.87
N ARG A 396 9.18 14.62 24.31
CA ARG A 396 8.48 13.47 23.74
C ARG A 396 7.87 13.83 22.39
N ARG A 397 7.05 14.88 22.35
CA ARG A 397 6.39 15.34 21.11
C ARG A 397 7.40 15.82 20.06
N GLY A 398 8.56 16.32 20.47
CA GLY A 398 9.65 16.69 19.57
C GLY A 398 10.22 15.49 18.82
N ARG A 399 10.47 14.38 19.53
CA ARG A 399 10.87 13.12 18.89
C ARG A 399 9.80 12.59 17.95
N GLU A 400 8.54 12.53 18.41
CA GLU A 400 7.41 12.09 17.58
C GLU A 400 7.29 12.93 16.30
N ALA A 401 7.48 14.26 16.42
CA ALA A 401 7.43 15.16 15.28
C ALA A 401 8.57 14.94 14.28
N TYR A 402 9.78 14.76 14.78
CA TYR A 402 10.94 14.43 13.95
C TYR A 402 10.79 13.08 13.24
N ASP A 403 10.33 12.05 13.96
CA ASP A 403 10.11 10.71 13.39
C ASP A 403 9.03 10.73 12.29
N GLN A 404 7.94 11.48 12.50
CA GLN A 404 6.91 11.71 11.47
C GLN A 404 7.50 12.40 10.23
N GLN A 405 8.35 13.42 10.43
CA GLN A 405 9.01 14.13 9.34
C GLN A 405 9.92 13.20 8.52
N GLN A 406 10.69 12.33 9.18
CA GLN A 406 11.50 11.31 8.48
C GLN A 406 10.61 10.32 7.73
N ALA A 407 9.54 9.83 8.34
CA ALA A 407 8.61 8.90 7.68
C ALA A 407 7.97 9.49 6.42
N VAL A 408 7.64 10.79 6.42
CA VAL A 408 7.14 11.50 5.24
C VAL A 408 8.23 11.63 4.18
N ARG A 409 9.46 12.00 4.54
CA ARG A 409 10.60 12.07 3.60
C ARG A 409 10.86 10.70 2.95
N ASP A 410 10.98 9.66 3.77
CA ASP A 410 11.20 8.28 3.30
C ASP A 410 10.08 7.81 2.37
N TYR A 411 8.83 8.18 2.67
CA TYR A 411 7.70 7.89 1.80
C TYR A 411 7.88 8.52 0.41
N TRP A 412 8.20 9.81 0.36
CA TRP A 412 8.38 10.52 -0.90
C TRP A 412 9.60 10.02 -1.68
N GLU A 413 10.73 9.76 -1.02
CA GLU A 413 11.90 9.17 -1.66
C GLU A 413 11.59 7.82 -2.33
N ARG A 414 10.69 7.01 -1.75
CA ARG A 414 10.26 5.73 -2.35
C ARG A 414 9.28 5.91 -3.51
N VAL A 415 8.36 6.88 -3.41
CA VAL A 415 7.36 7.15 -4.45
C VAL A 415 7.99 7.86 -5.66
N ASP A 416 9.12 8.56 -5.48
CA ASP A 416 9.75 9.37 -6.53
C ASP A 416 10.66 8.57 -7.49
N ARG A 417 9.99 7.76 -8.30
CA ARG A 417 10.40 7.45 -9.69
C ARG A 417 9.16 7.46 -10.58
N ALA A 418 8.52 8.62 -10.75
CA ALA A 418 7.66 8.86 -11.93
C ALA A 418 7.13 10.29 -12.10
N THR A 419 6.89 11.10 -11.06
CA THR A 419 6.07 12.31 -11.23
C THR A 419 6.34 13.39 -10.17
N ARG A 420 7.08 14.43 -10.59
CA ARG A 420 7.30 15.76 -9.97
C ARG A 420 8.20 15.80 -8.71
N ASP A 421 9.23 16.65 -8.76
CA ASP A 421 9.99 17.10 -7.58
C ASP A 421 9.02 17.75 -6.58
N ARG A 422 8.69 17.05 -5.49
CA ARG A 422 7.93 17.62 -4.37
C ARG A 422 8.80 18.65 -3.66
N SER A 423 8.23 19.81 -3.36
CA SER A 423 8.99 20.84 -2.68
C SER A 423 9.17 20.45 -1.22
N ALA A 424 10.26 20.89 -0.61
CA ALA A 424 10.43 20.69 0.83
C ALA A 424 9.32 21.39 1.65
N GLN A 425 8.68 22.42 1.09
CA GLN A 425 7.51 23.07 1.68
C GLN A 425 6.28 22.15 1.71
N ASP A 426 6.10 21.26 0.74
CA ASP A 426 4.98 20.29 0.74
C ASP A 426 5.11 19.28 1.90
N ILE A 427 6.34 18.87 2.20
CA ILE A 427 6.67 17.99 3.34
C ILE A 427 6.42 18.74 4.66
N ASP A 428 6.91 19.97 4.75
CA ASP A 428 6.73 20.84 5.92
C ASP A 428 5.22 21.08 6.17
N ASP A 429 4.44 21.33 5.10
CA ASP A 429 3.00 21.57 5.22
C ASP A 429 2.22 20.35 5.71
N LEU A 430 2.58 19.14 5.25
CA LEU A 430 1.95 17.89 5.67
C LEU A 430 2.27 17.56 7.13
N THR A 431 3.53 17.73 7.52
CA THR A 431 3.99 17.50 8.90
C THR A 431 3.38 18.50 9.87
N ASP A 432 3.33 19.79 9.50
CA ASP A 432 2.65 20.84 10.26
C ASP A 432 1.18 20.52 10.51
N LEU A 433 0.46 19.96 9.53
CA LEU A 433 -0.94 19.56 9.70
C LEU A 433 -1.09 18.42 10.70
N GLY A 434 -0.18 17.44 10.69
CA GLY A 434 -0.09 16.40 11.69
C GLY A 434 0.14 16.98 13.10
N HIS A 435 1.10 17.89 13.24
CA HIS A 435 1.41 18.53 14.52
C HIS A 435 0.29 19.43 15.04
N TYR A 436 -0.40 20.15 14.15
CA TYR A 436 -1.58 20.93 14.48
C TYR A 436 -2.68 20.03 15.05
N ARG A 437 -3.01 18.92 14.38
CA ARG A 437 -3.97 17.92 14.87
C ARG A 437 -3.57 17.41 16.24
N ASP A 438 -2.34 16.93 16.39
CA ASP A 438 -1.85 16.33 17.64
C ASP A 438 -1.85 17.35 18.79
N GLY A 439 -1.54 18.62 18.49
CA GLY A 439 -1.62 19.72 19.44
C GLY A 439 -3.04 20.00 19.89
N VAL A 440 -3.99 20.10 18.94
CA VAL A 440 -5.41 20.31 19.25
C VAL A 440 -5.95 19.15 20.07
N GLU A 441 -5.65 17.90 19.69
CA GLU A 441 -6.03 16.68 20.44
C GLU A 441 -5.46 16.70 21.86
N ALA A 442 -4.18 17.00 22.05
CA ALA A 442 -3.59 17.12 23.37
C ALA A 442 -4.19 18.28 24.20
N ALA A 443 -4.59 19.38 23.56
CA ALA A 443 -5.21 20.53 24.24
C ALA A 443 -6.61 20.23 24.76
N THR A 444 -7.36 19.37 24.07
CA THR A 444 -8.76 19.04 24.40
C THR A 444 -8.91 17.69 25.10
N THR A 445 -7.85 16.87 25.14
CA THR A 445 -7.82 15.63 25.93
C THR A 445 -7.81 15.97 27.42
N GLY A 446 -8.80 15.47 28.16
CA GLY A 446 -8.94 15.67 29.61
C GLY A 446 -9.95 16.74 30.05
N SER A 447 -10.60 17.45 29.12
CA SER A 447 -11.76 18.29 29.44
C SER A 447 -13.01 17.40 29.62
N THR A 448 -13.09 16.70 30.75
CA THR A 448 -14.10 15.65 31.00
C THR A 448 -15.44 16.22 31.46
N GLY A 449 -16.47 15.93 30.67
CA GLY A 449 -17.90 16.14 30.91
C GLY A 449 -18.70 15.49 29.77
N ASP A 450 -19.97 15.86 29.55
CA ASP A 450 -20.88 15.26 28.55
C ASP A 450 -20.45 15.39 27.07
N ARG A 451 -19.28 16.00 26.80
CA ARG A 451 -18.80 16.35 25.44
C ARG A 451 -17.74 15.41 24.89
N VAL A 452 -17.45 14.28 25.53
CA VAL A 452 -16.42 13.31 25.04
C VAL A 452 -16.71 12.86 23.61
N GLY A 453 -17.95 12.48 23.30
CA GLY A 453 -18.34 12.10 21.93
C GLY A 453 -18.23 13.27 20.93
N TRP A 454 -18.50 14.49 21.38
CA TRP A 454 -18.38 15.70 20.58
C TRP A 454 -16.91 15.98 20.19
N ILE A 455 -15.99 15.86 21.15
CA ILE A 455 -14.55 16.11 20.94
C ILE A 455 -13.93 15.00 20.07
N ALA A 456 -14.31 13.74 20.32
CA ALA A 456 -13.89 12.61 19.50
C ALA A 456 -14.31 12.79 18.03
N ASP A 457 -15.54 13.26 17.79
CA ASP A 457 -16.03 13.55 16.44
C ASP A 457 -15.19 14.58 15.69
N HIS A 458 -14.69 15.60 16.39
CA HIS A 458 -13.81 16.61 15.82
C HIS A 458 -12.43 16.03 15.47
N HIS A 459 -11.82 15.24 16.36
CA HIS A 459 -10.52 14.63 16.08
C HIS A 459 -10.56 13.67 14.89
N GLU A 460 -11.66 12.92 14.73
CA GLU A 460 -11.87 12.09 13.54
C GLU A 460 -11.87 12.90 12.23
N ARG A 461 -12.48 14.10 12.24
CA ARG A 461 -12.47 15.00 11.07
C ARG A 461 -11.10 15.62 10.83
N GLN A 462 -10.38 15.98 11.89
CA GLN A 462 -9.01 16.47 11.75
C GLN A 462 -8.07 15.39 11.17
N ARG A 463 -8.27 14.12 11.51
CA ARG A 463 -7.57 13.00 10.87
C ARG A 463 -7.91 12.89 9.38
N GLY A 464 -9.16 13.19 8.99
CA GLY A 464 -9.57 13.29 7.58
C GLY A 464 -8.84 14.41 6.81
N ALA A 465 -8.46 15.51 7.46
CA ALA A 465 -7.68 16.58 6.83
C ALA A 465 -6.27 16.12 6.43
N LEU A 466 -5.66 15.21 7.21
CA LEU A 466 -4.37 14.61 6.86
C LEU A 466 -4.48 13.77 5.58
N LEU A 467 -5.53 12.94 5.47
CA LEU A 467 -5.82 12.20 4.24
C LEU A 467 -6.05 13.13 3.05
N TYR A 468 -6.76 14.24 3.25
CA TYR A 468 -6.94 15.29 2.23
C TYR A 468 -5.61 15.90 1.78
N ALA A 469 -4.72 16.25 2.72
CA ALA A 469 -3.43 16.83 2.38
C ALA A 469 -2.56 15.86 1.57
N ILE A 470 -2.44 14.60 2.00
CA ILE A 470 -1.75 13.55 1.22
C ILE A 470 -2.41 13.43 -0.15
N CYS A 471 -3.74 13.47 -0.21
CA CYS A 471 -4.47 13.32 -1.45
C CYS A 471 -4.17 14.43 -2.47
N VAL A 472 -4.20 15.69 -2.02
CA VAL A 472 -3.84 16.85 -2.84
C VAL A 472 -2.38 16.77 -3.26
N LEU A 473 -1.49 16.41 -2.33
CA LEU A 473 -0.07 16.26 -2.61
C LEU A 473 0.22 15.14 -3.59
N GLU A 474 -0.50 14.02 -3.56
CA GLU A 474 -0.27 12.92 -4.49
C GLU A 474 -0.74 13.25 -5.92
N GLU A 475 -1.69 14.18 -6.09
CA GLU A 475 -2.39 14.44 -7.36
C GLU A 475 -3.07 13.18 -7.95
N ARG A 476 -3.15 12.09 -7.19
CA ARG A 476 -3.75 10.80 -7.57
C ARG A 476 -5.20 10.67 -7.16
N CYS A 477 -5.72 11.64 -6.43
CA CYS A 477 -7.10 11.69 -6.02
C CYS A 477 -7.66 13.11 -6.10
N GLU A 478 -8.97 13.20 -6.30
CA GLU A 478 -9.70 14.47 -6.33
C GLU A 478 -10.63 14.48 -5.13
N PRO A 479 -10.28 15.20 -4.05
CA PRO A 479 -11.09 15.22 -2.84
C PRO A 479 -12.52 15.68 -3.08
N GLY A 480 -13.45 15.07 -2.35
CA GLY A 480 -14.88 15.39 -2.42
C GLY A 480 -15.61 14.80 -3.62
N SER A 481 -14.92 14.19 -4.58
CA SER A 481 -15.53 13.56 -5.75
C SER A 481 -15.63 12.05 -5.58
N SER A 482 -16.65 11.42 -6.15
CA SER A 482 -16.79 9.96 -6.06
C SER A 482 -15.68 9.23 -6.83
N ARG A 483 -15.31 8.03 -6.37
CA ARG A 483 -14.31 7.14 -6.98
C ARG A 483 -14.82 5.73 -7.18
N THR A 484 -14.32 5.04 -8.19
CA THR A 484 -14.59 3.61 -8.39
C THR A 484 -13.48 2.78 -7.75
N TYR A 485 -13.85 1.91 -6.82
CA TYR A 485 -12.94 0.96 -6.18
C TYR A 485 -13.26 -0.47 -6.61
N ASP A 486 -12.34 -1.09 -7.35
CA ASP A 486 -12.41 -2.48 -7.77
C ASP A 486 -11.25 -3.27 -7.13
N PRO A 487 -11.50 -4.05 -6.07
CA PRO A 487 -10.47 -4.79 -5.36
C PRO A 487 -9.91 -5.99 -6.15
N SER A 488 -10.51 -6.37 -7.28
CA SER A 488 -10.07 -7.55 -8.05
C SER A 488 -8.69 -7.41 -8.68
N GLY A 489 -8.19 -6.18 -8.82
CA GLY A 489 -6.83 -5.86 -9.24
C GLY A 489 -5.85 -5.78 -8.07
N ASP A 490 -6.32 -5.96 -6.83
CA ASP A 490 -5.51 -5.76 -5.63
C ASP A 490 -4.96 -7.08 -5.14
N VAL A 491 -3.70 -7.04 -4.72
CA VAL A 491 -3.08 -8.09 -3.92
C VAL A 491 -2.66 -7.48 -2.59
N ALA A 492 -3.20 -8.01 -1.50
CA ALA A 492 -2.68 -7.74 -0.18
C ALA A 492 -1.39 -8.56 -0.02
N VAL A 493 -0.25 -7.89 -0.03
CA VAL A 493 1.07 -8.53 0.11
C VAL A 493 1.57 -8.42 1.56
N PRO A 494 2.06 -9.51 2.16
CA PRO A 494 2.55 -9.50 3.52
C PRO A 494 3.94 -8.85 3.61
N GLY A 495 4.23 -8.19 4.75
CA GLY A 495 5.59 -7.76 5.09
C GLY A 495 6.57 -8.93 5.27
N ASN A 496 6.07 -10.10 5.67
CA ASN A 496 6.83 -11.35 5.71
C ASN A 496 6.62 -12.15 4.41
N THR A 497 7.66 -12.27 3.59
CA THR A 497 7.63 -12.95 2.28
C THR A 497 7.37 -14.46 2.36
N SER A 498 7.50 -15.06 3.54
CA SER A 498 7.10 -16.46 3.80
C SER A 498 5.58 -16.66 3.93
N ARG A 499 4.80 -15.56 3.94
CA ARG A 499 3.34 -15.58 4.09
C ARG A 499 2.62 -15.48 2.74
N GLN A 500 1.33 -15.79 2.75
CA GLN A 500 0.47 -15.79 1.57
C GLN A 500 0.22 -14.39 1.03
N ARG A 501 0.27 -14.25 -0.30
CA ARG A 501 -0.27 -13.10 -1.02
C ARG A 501 -1.77 -13.32 -1.22
N LEU A 502 -2.58 -12.32 -0.96
CA LEU A 502 -4.04 -12.48 -0.95
C LEU A 502 -4.71 -11.64 -2.04
N GLY A 503 -5.36 -12.31 -2.99
CA GLY A 503 -6.25 -11.67 -3.96
C GLY A 503 -7.56 -11.25 -3.29
N GLN A 504 -8.07 -10.08 -3.65
CA GLN A 504 -9.27 -9.53 -3.06
C GLN A 504 -10.45 -9.58 -4.04
N SER A 505 -11.64 -9.96 -3.56
CA SER A 505 -12.88 -9.82 -4.33
C SER A 505 -13.75 -8.73 -3.74
N ALA A 506 -14.59 -8.11 -4.58
CA ALA A 506 -15.64 -7.21 -4.11
C ALA A 506 -16.82 -7.98 -3.50
N ARG A 507 -16.78 -9.32 -3.53
CA ARG A 507 -17.73 -10.21 -2.88
C ARG A 507 -17.46 -10.24 -1.38
N GLY A 508 -18.45 -9.78 -0.61
CA GLY A 508 -18.41 -9.81 0.85
C GLY A 508 -19.11 -11.04 1.45
N PHE A 509 -18.94 -11.21 2.77
CA PHE A 509 -19.70 -12.17 3.58
C PHE A 509 -21.07 -11.66 4.03
#